data_AF-A0A7X7FXI9-F1
#
_entry.id   AF-A0A7X7FXI9-F1
#
_cell.length_a   1.000
_cell.length_b   1.000
_cell.length_c   1.000
_cell.angle_alpha   90.00
_cell.angle_beta   90.00
_cell.angle_gamma   90.00
#
_symmetry.space_group_name_H-M   'P 1'
#
loop_
_entity.id
_entity.type
_entity.pdbx_description
1 polymer ?
#
loop_
_entity_poly.entity_id
_entity_poly.type
_entity_poly.pdbx_seq_one_letter_code
_entity_poly.pdbx_strand_id
1 'polypeptide(L)'
;MGKKIDNLTIYSFKDLKKLLERKSIAHVIIAIKDLSLAKSSQITEMCLEYKTKVLVVPPVDRWINGQLSFKQIKKIKIEEFLEREPIHLDGHVVRKDLLNKTILITGAAGSIGSEIVHQVMKYDFKHLILIDNAESPMFYLEMSLSDSYQRKSYESYIGDICDKTFMENIFQKYKPDVVYHAAAYKHVPLMEKNPMQAVKVNILGTKVLADLSVKYDVKKFIMISTDKAVNPTNVMGASKRIAEIYVQSFGEKYDKCKFITTRFGNVLGSNGSIVPILKKQIDEGGPITITHPEITRYFMTISEACELVLHAGAMSNGSEIYIFDMGSSIKILNLAKKMILLSGLELGKDIQIVFTGLRPGEKLHEELLNNNENTIVTKHQKIKIAKVIKYDFDLIKTDIDKLIEMIYEENDFAIVKKMKKIIPEFKSQNSVYMTLDNGHDE
;
A
#
# COMPACT_ATOMS: atom_id res chain seq x y z
N MET A 1 -2.91 -36.68 -35.27
CA MET A 1 -4.10 -37.34 -34.67
C MET A 1 -3.95 -37.35 -33.16
N GLY A 2 -5.05 -37.07 -32.45
CA GLY A 2 -5.07 -36.66 -31.04
C GLY A 2 -4.49 -37.71 -30.10
N LYS A 3 -3.49 -37.30 -29.32
CA LYS A 3 -3.01 -38.10 -28.20
C LYS A 3 -4.17 -38.26 -27.21
N LYS A 4 -4.33 -39.45 -26.63
CA LYS A 4 -5.31 -39.72 -25.58
C LYS A 4 -4.58 -40.09 -24.28
N ILE A 5 -5.12 -39.67 -23.15
CA ILE A 5 -4.74 -40.15 -21.81
C ILE A 5 -6.05 -40.61 -21.16
N ASP A 6 -6.11 -41.83 -20.64
CA ASP A 6 -7.29 -42.40 -19.98
C ASP A 6 -8.60 -42.20 -20.76
N ASN A 7 -8.57 -42.47 -22.07
CA ASN A 7 -9.67 -42.24 -23.03
C ASN A 7 -10.12 -40.78 -23.22
N LEU A 8 -9.49 -39.82 -22.54
CA LEU A 8 -9.69 -38.39 -22.75
C LEU A 8 -8.86 -37.90 -23.93
N THR A 9 -9.45 -37.02 -24.73
CA THR A 9 -8.77 -36.43 -25.90
C THR A 9 -7.90 -35.28 -25.45
N ILE A 10 -6.62 -35.30 -25.84
CA ILE A 10 -5.70 -34.19 -25.60
C ILE A 10 -5.82 -33.20 -26.75
N TYR A 11 -6.14 -31.96 -26.42
CA TYR A 11 -6.21 -30.85 -27.35
C TYR A 11 -5.00 -29.94 -27.19
N SER A 12 -4.60 -29.27 -28.26
CA SER A 12 -3.59 -28.22 -28.19
C SER A 12 -4.19 -26.98 -27.51
N PHE A 13 -3.36 -26.22 -26.79
CA PHE A 13 -3.79 -24.92 -26.26
C PHE A 13 -4.34 -23.98 -27.34
N LYS A 14 -3.81 -24.07 -28.57
CA LYS A 14 -4.29 -23.28 -29.73
C LYS A 14 -5.75 -23.56 -30.08
N ASP A 15 -6.27 -24.71 -29.70
CA ASP A 15 -7.65 -25.11 -29.97
C ASP A 15 -8.61 -24.69 -28.85
N LEU A 16 -8.12 -24.12 -27.73
CA LEU A 16 -8.96 -23.77 -26.58
C LEU A 16 -10.13 -22.85 -26.96
N LYS A 17 -9.88 -21.80 -27.76
CA LYS A 17 -10.95 -20.91 -28.24
C LYS A 17 -12.02 -21.67 -29.03
N LYS A 18 -11.62 -22.50 -30.00
CA LYS A 18 -12.53 -23.32 -30.80
C LYS A 18 -13.33 -24.31 -29.93
N LEU A 19 -12.73 -24.82 -28.86
CA LEU A 19 -13.39 -25.70 -27.92
C LEU A 19 -14.43 -24.96 -27.09
N LEU A 20 -14.11 -23.77 -26.60
CA LEU A 20 -15.04 -22.90 -25.88
C LEU A 20 -16.23 -22.47 -26.77
N GLU A 21 -15.98 -22.22 -28.06
CA GLU A 21 -17.03 -21.89 -29.04
C GLU A 21 -17.96 -23.07 -29.35
N ARG A 22 -17.40 -24.27 -29.51
CA ARG A 22 -18.14 -25.45 -30.00
C ARG A 22 -18.76 -26.29 -28.91
N LYS A 23 -18.25 -26.21 -27.68
CA LYS A 23 -18.67 -27.04 -26.56
C LYS A 23 -19.10 -26.15 -25.40
N SER A 24 -20.18 -26.53 -24.73
CA SER A 24 -20.62 -25.90 -23.48
C SER A 24 -19.71 -26.31 -22.33
N ILE A 25 -18.53 -25.69 -22.24
CA ILE A 25 -17.54 -25.97 -21.20
C ILE A 25 -17.93 -25.19 -19.93
N ALA A 26 -18.19 -25.90 -18.83
CA ALA A 26 -18.54 -25.26 -17.56
C ALA A 26 -17.30 -24.73 -16.81
N HIS A 27 -16.21 -25.50 -16.83
CA HIS A 27 -14.99 -25.20 -16.08
C HIS A 27 -13.74 -25.47 -16.90
N VAL A 28 -12.75 -24.60 -16.74
CA VAL A 28 -11.36 -24.83 -17.14
C VAL A 28 -10.50 -24.82 -15.88
N ILE A 29 -9.71 -25.88 -15.71
CA ILE A 29 -8.82 -26.05 -14.56
C ILE A 29 -7.38 -25.88 -15.04
N ILE A 30 -6.69 -24.86 -14.53
CA ILE A 30 -5.27 -24.61 -14.77
C ILE A 30 -4.47 -25.45 -13.76
N ALA A 31 -3.78 -26.48 -14.27
CA ALA A 31 -2.91 -27.36 -13.49
C ALA A 31 -1.44 -27.23 -13.90
N ILE A 32 -1.02 -26.01 -14.27
CA ILE A 32 0.35 -25.70 -14.70
C ILE A 32 1.07 -25.03 -13.54
N LYS A 33 2.19 -25.62 -13.09
CA LYS A 33 2.92 -25.19 -11.89
C LYS A 33 3.47 -23.77 -12.00
N ASP A 34 4.11 -23.46 -13.12
CA ASP A 34 4.86 -22.21 -13.34
C ASP A 34 4.28 -21.45 -14.54
N LEU A 35 2.95 -21.28 -14.57
CA LEU A 35 2.30 -20.47 -15.59
C LEU A 35 2.54 -18.99 -15.29
N SER A 36 3.06 -18.24 -16.26
CA SER A 36 3.21 -16.79 -16.09
C SER A 36 1.87 -16.10 -15.87
N LEU A 37 1.85 -15.02 -15.10
CA LEU A 37 0.61 -14.27 -14.80
C LEU A 37 -0.05 -13.75 -16.08
N ALA A 38 0.75 -13.28 -17.04
CA ALA A 38 0.27 -12.86 -18.35
C ALA A 38 -0.48 -13.99 -19.10
N LYS A 39 0.02 -15.22 -19.02
CA LYS A 39 -0.63 -16.36 -19.66
C LYS A 39 -1.87 -16.80 -18.89
N SER A 40 -1.83 -16.80 -17.55
CA SER A 40 -3.02 -17.07 -16.72
C SER A 40 -4.14 -16.08 -17.02
N SER A 41 -3.82 -14.78 -17.05
CA SER A 41 -4.76 -13.71 -17.40
C SER A 41 -5.36 -13.92 -18.80
N GLN A 42 -4.53 -14.21 -19.81
CA GLN A 42 -5.01 -14.46 -21.18
C GLN A 42 -5.99 -15.65 -21.26
N ILE A 43 -5.68 -16.75 -20.57
CA ILE A 43 -6.56 -17.93 -20.51
C ILE A 43 -7.88 -17.56 -19.85
N THR A 44 -7.79 -16.81 -18.77
CA THR A 44 -8.94 -16.42 -17.96
C THR A 44 -9.88 -15.52 -18.71
N GLU A 45 -9.37 -14.46 -19.34
CA GLU A 45 -10.16 -13.55 -20.17
C GLU A 45 -10.89 -14.32 -21.27
N MET A 46 -10.17 -15.19 -22.00
CA MET A 46 -10.75 -15.99 -23.05
C MET A 46 -11.82 -16.96 -22.53
N CYS A 47 -11.63 -17.61 -21.38
CA CYS A 47 -12.65 -18.50 -20.81
C CYS A 47 -13.90 -17.74 -20.33
N LEU A 48 -13.69 -16.58 -19.71
CA LEU A 48 -14.78 -15.79 -19.16
C LEU A 48 -15.68 -15.20 -20.27
N GLU A 49 -15.15 -14.88 -21.45
CA GLU A 49 -15.94 -14.48 -22.64
C GLU A 49 -17.01 -15.53 -23.01
N TYR A 50 -16.71 -16.82 -22.79
CA TYR A 50 -17.64 -17.94 -23.05
C TYR A 50 -18.31 -18.45 -21.76
N LYS A 51 -18.42 -17.61 -20.72
CA LYS A 51 -19.05 -17.95 -19.42
C LYS A 51 -18.47 -19.19 -18.75
N THR A 52 -17.22 -19.52 -19.06
CA THR A 52 -16.51 -20.68 -18.53
C THR A 52 -15.76 -20.27 -17.27
N LYS A 53 -16.00 -20.95 -16.15
CA LYS A 53 -15.31 -20.65 -14.88
C LYS A 53 -13.89 -21.18 -14.92
N VAL A 54 -12.94 -20.35 -14.50
CA VAL A 54 -11.54 -20.75 -14.41
C VAL A 54 -11.15 -21.02 -12.96
N LEU A 55 -10.51 -22.16 -12.76
CA LEU A 55 -10.06 -22.68 -11.49
C LEU A 55 -8.58 -23.01 -11.56
N VAL A 56 -7.85 -22.83 -10.47
CA VAL A 56 -6.40 -23.07 -10.41
C VAL A 56 -6.10 -24.13 -9.36
N VAL A 57 -5.30 -25.12 -9.75
CA VAL A 57 -4.78 -26.15 -8.84
C VAL A 57 -3.60 -25.56 -8.06
N PRO A 58 -3.60 -25.63 -6.72
CA PRO A 58 -2.47 -25.16 -5.93
C PRO A 58 -1.25 -26.05 -6.16
N PRO A 59 -0.03 -25.53 -5.93
CA PRO A 59 1.18 -26.32 -6.06
C PRO A 59 1.22 -27.46 -5.00
N VAL A 60 1.98 -28.52 -5.32
CA VAL A 60 1.94 -29.82 -4.61
C VAL A 60 2.35 -29.70 -3.13
N ASP A 61 3.23 -28.76 -2.80
CA ASP A 61 3.64 -28.43 -1.43
C ASP A 61 2.49 -27.92 -0.55
N ARG A 62 1.39 -27.46 -1.15
CA ARG A 62 0.17 -27.01 -0.45
C ARG A 62 -0.92 -28.08 -0.38
N TRP A 63 -0.65 -29.29 -0.85
CA TRP A 63 -1.62 -30.40 -0.83
C TRP A 63 -1.70 -30.99 0.58
N ILE A 64 -2.91 -31.19 1.09
CA ILE A 64 -3.10 -31.70 2.45
C ILE A 64 -2.77 -33.20 2.39
N ASN A 65 -1.82 -33.65 3.21
CA ASN A 65 -1.34 -35.03 3.24
C ASN A 65 -0.86 -35.55 1.86
N GLY A 66 -0.34 -34.66 1.01
CA GLY A 66 0.11 -35.01 -0.34
C GLY A 66 -1.00 -35.35 -1.34
N GLN A 67 -2.27 -35.07 -0.99
CA GLN A 67 -3.43 -35.30 -1.85
C GLN A 67 -4.15 -33.98 -2.20
N LEU A 68 -4.60 -33.88 -3.45
CA LEU A 68 -5.41 -32.74 -3.91
C LEU A 68 -6.88 -32.96 -3.56
N SER A 69 -7.40 -32.16 -2.64
CA SER A 69 -8.84 -32.06 -2.38
C SER A 69 -9.49 -31.01 -3.29
N PHE A 70 -10.72 -31.26 -3.73
CA PHE A 70 -11.50 -30.30 -4.54
C PHE A 70 -11.68 -28.95 -3.82
N LYS A 71 -11.72 -28.94 -2.49
CA LYS A 71 -11.77 -27.69 -1.69
C LYS A 71 -10.51 -26.83 -1.82
N GLN A 72 -9.40 -27.40 -2.27
CA GLN A 72 -8.13 -26.70 -2.45
C GLN A 72 -8.01 -26.05 -3.82
N ILE A 73 -8.88 -26.38 -4.77
CA ILE A 73 -8.96 -25.75 -6.09
C ILE A 73 -9.52 -24.34 -5.90
N LYS A 74 -8.75 -23.32 -6.30
CA LYS A 74 -9.08 -21.92 -6.02
C LYS A 74 -9.68 -21.26 -7.25
N LYS A 75 -10.61 -20.33 -7.02
CA LYS A 75 -11.03 -19.36 -8.04
C LYS A 75 -9.86 -18.41 -8.31
N ILE A 76 -9.77 -17.94 -9.55
CA ILE A 76 -8.84 -16.88 -9.91
C ILE A 76 -9.17 -15.62 -9.12
N LYS A 77 -8.13 -14.97 -8.62
CA LYS A 77 -8.25 -13.73 -7.88
C LYS A 77 -7.88 -12.52 -8.72
N ILE A 78 -8.28 -11.33 -8.26
CA ILE A 78 -8.01 -10.08 -8.99
C ILE A 78 -6.50 -9.77 -9.09
N GLU A 79 -5.71 -10.24 -8.12
CA GLU A 79 -4.26 -10.11 -8.10
C GLU A 79 -3.59 -10.79 -9.30
N GLU A 80 -4.20 -11.84 -9.87
CA GLU A 80 -3.67 -12.53 -11.06
C GLU A 80 -3.79 -11.70 -12.35
N PHE A 81 -4.57 -10.62 -12.32
CA PHE A 81 -4.70 -9.67 -13.43
C PHE A 81 -3.73 -8.49 -13.31
N LEU A 82 -2.86 -8.48 -12.29
CA LEU A 82 -1.70 -7.61 -12.30
C LEU A 82 -0.78 -8.06 -13.44
N GLU A 83 -0.53 -7.18 -14.40
CA GLU A 83 0.30 -7.46 -15.58
C GLU A 83 1.81 -7.39 -15.25
N ARG A 84 2.21 -7.86 -14.05
CA ARG A 84 3.60 -7.86 -13.60
C ARG A 84 3.90 -9.05 -12.70
N GLU A 85 5.13 -9.55 -12.81
CA GLU A 85 5.64 -10.58 -11.91
C GLU A 85 6.01 -9.98 -10.54
N PRO A 86 5.68 -10.66 -9.43
CA PRO A 86 6.07 -10.24 -8.09
C PRO A 86 7.59 -9.99 -7.95
N ILE A 87 7.95 -9.18 -6.98
CA ILE A 87 9.35 -8.99 -6.60
C ILE A 87 9.74 -10.11 -5.62
N HIS A 88 10.69 -10.97 -6.02
CA HIS A 88 11.23 -12.00 -5.15
C HIS A 88 12.47 -11.47 -4.41
N LEU A 89 12.48 -11.58 -3.09
CA LEU A 89 13.53 -11.03 -2.25
C LEU A 89 14.12 -12.09 -1.31
N ASP A 90 15.39 -11.92 -0.96
CA ASP A 90 16.11 -12.83 -0.05
C ASP A 90 15.85 -12.50 1.43
N GLY A 91 14.96 -13.27 2.05
CA GLY A 91 14.58 -13.11 3.47
C GLY A 91 15.74 -13.21 4.47
N HIS A 92 16.93 -13.69 4.09
CA HIS A 92 18.10 -13.71 5.00
C HIS A 92 18.50 -12.33 5.49
N VAL A 93 18.37 -11.30 4.63
CA VAL A 93 18.74 -9.91 5.00
C VAL A 93 17.80 -9.38 6.08
N VAL A 94 16.50 -9.60 5.93
CA VAL A 94 15.48 -9.20 6.91
C VAL A 94 15.65 -9.99 8.21
N ARG A 95 15.88 -11.30 8.13
CA ARG A 95 16.12 -12.15 9.31
C ARG A 95 17.28 -11.63 10.16
N LYS A 96 18.39 -11.27 9.52
CA LYS A 96 19.57 -10.73 10.22
C LYS A 96 19.27 -9.36 10.84
N ASP A 97 18.47 -8.54 10.18
CA ASP A 97 18.16 -7.19 10.65
C ASP A 97 17.26 -7.17 11.89
N LEU A 98 16.28 -8.09 11.96
CA LEU A 98 15.30 -8.15 13.05
C LEU A 98 15.76 -9.01 14.25
N LEU A 99 16.79 -9.84 14.07
CA LEU A 99 17.27 -10.75 15.11
C LEU A 99 17.65 -10.00 16.40
N ASN A 100 17.07 -10.42 17.52
CA ASN A 100 17.29 -9.83 18.86
C ASN A 100 16.96 -8.33 18.96
N LYS A 101 16.10 -7.80 18.07
CA LYS A 101 15.66 -6.40 18.08
C LYS A 101 14.33 -6.21 18.78
N THR A 102 14.18 -5.09 19.47
CA THR A 102 12.88 -4.58 19.90
C THR A 102 12.28 -3.76 18.75
N ILE A 103 11.09 -4.15 18.29
CA ILE A 103 10.45 -3.56 17.11
C ILE A 103 9.16 -2.86 17.55
N LEU A 104 8.94 -1.63 17.12
CA LEU A 104 7.70 -0.90 17.31
C LEU A 104 6.98 -0.72 15.97
N ILE A 105 5.71 -1.09 15.88
CA ILE A 105 4.86 -0.87 14.71
C ILE A 105 3.70 0.04 15.11
N THR A 106 3.58 1.19 14.46
CA THR A 106 2.44 2.11 14.65
C THR A 106 1.47 2.02 13.49
N GLY A 107 0.18 2.19 13.76
CA GLY A 107 -0.88 1.87 12.79
C GLY A 107 -0.97 0.37 12.57
N ALA A 108 -0.66 -0.41 13.61
CA ALA A 108 -0.48 -1.85 13.53
C ALA A 108 -1.75 -2.58 13.09
N ALA A 109 -2.94 -2.02 13.34
CA ALA A 109 -4.21 -2.61 12.96
C ALA A 109 -4.73 -2.10 11.59
N GLY A 110 -4.06 -1.12 10.98
CA GLY A 110 -4.30 -0.71 9.59
C GLY A 110 -3.81 -1.75 8.59
N SER A 111 -4.29 -1.71 7.34
CA SER A 111 -3.99 -2.76 6.34
C SER A 111 -2.49 -3.01 6.13
N ILE A 112 -1.68 -1.95 6.04
CA ILE A 112 -0.22 -2.08 5.87
C ILE A 112 0.43 -2.53 7.17
N GLY A 113 0.05 -1.92 8.30
CA GLY A 113 0.60 -2.27 9.60
C GLY A 113 0.37 -3.73 9.95
N SER A 114 -0.84 -4.25 9.75
CA SER A 114 -1.19 -5.64 10.11
C SER A 114 -0.44 -6.65 9.26
N GLU A 115 -0.25 -6.38 7.97
CA GLU A 115 0.58 -7.22 7.12
C GLU A 115 2.06 -7.15 7.52
N ILE A 116 2.59 -5.98 7.89
CA ILE A 116 3.95 -5.89 8.47
C ILE A 116 4.05 -6.73 9.74
N VAL A 117 3.06 -6.66 10.65
CA VAL A 117 3.01 -7.51 11.85
C VAL A 117 3.07 -8.99 11.47
N HIS A 118 2.22 -9.45 10.55
CA HIS A 118 2.22 -10.83 10.08
C HIS A 118 3.55 -11.28 9.48
N GLN A 119 4.25 -10.38 8.77
CA GLN A 119 5.54 -10.71 8.19
C GLN A 119 6.67 -10.71 9.22
N VAL A 120 6.71 -9.74 10.13
CA VAL A 120 7.67 -9.69 11.23
C VAL A 120 7.55 -10.92 12.13
N MET A 121 6.32 -11.39 12.38
CA MET A 121 6.06 -12.61 13.15
C MET A 121 6.70 -13.89 12.57
N LYS A 122 7.10 -13.90 11.30
CA LYS A 122 7.82 -15.02 10.67
C LYS A 122 9.31 -15.07 11.08
N TYR A 123 9.86 -13.99 11.62
CA TYR A 123 11.26 -13.85 11.99
C TYR A 123 11.46 -13.87 13.51
N ASP A 124 12.70 -14.12 13.94
CA ASP A 124 13.07 -14.08 15.35
C ASP A 124 13.41 -12.63 15.73
N PHE A 125 12.87 -12.14 16.85
CA PHE A 125 13.08 -10.79 17.38
C PHE A 125 13.04 -10.84 18.91
N LYS A 126 13.49 -9.78 19.58
CA LYS A 126 13.50 -9.72 21.05
C LYS A 126 12.12 -9.41 21.61
N HIS A 127 11.48 -8.38 21.10
CA HIS A 127 10.14 -7.97 21.53
C HIS A 127 9.45 -7.16 20.44
N LEU A 128 8.13 -7.28 20.31
CA LEU A 128 7.34 -6.56 19.31
C LEU A 128 6.23 -5.73 19.98
N ILE A 129 6.19 -4.44 19.71
CA ILE A 129 5.19 -3.51 20.25
C ILE A 129 4.27 -3.07 19.12
N LEU A 130 2.97 -3.24 19.32
CA LEU A 130 1.93 -2.89 18.37
C LEU A 130 1.11 -1.70 18.92
N ILE A 131 0.98 -0.63 18.14
CA ILE A 131 0.19 0.54 18.53
C ILE A 131 -0.80 0.89 17.43
N ASP A 132 -2.06 1.05 17.82
CA ASP A 132 -3.12 1.62 16.98
C ASP A 132 -4.15 2.32 17.88
N ASN A 133 -4.93 3.25 17.35
CA ASN A 133 -6.06 3.85 18.09
C ASN A 133 -7.38 3.13 17.80
N ALA A 134 -7.42 2.24 16.80
CA ALA A 134 -8.59 1.47 16.44
C ALA A 134 -8.64 0.15 17.24
N GLU A 135 -9.44 0.15 18.29
CA GLU A 135 -9.62 -0.97 19.22
C GLU A 135 -10.07 -2.26 18.51
N SER A 136 -11.17 -2.21 17.74
CA SER A 136 -11.72 -3.43 17.16
C SER A 136 -10.81 -4.03 16.06
N PRO A 137 -10.22 -3.22 15.15
CA PRO A 137 -9.17 -3.72 14.26
C PRO A 137 -7.97 -4.36 14.99
N MET A 138 -7.54 -3.80 16.13
CA MET A 138 -6.46 -4.40 16.93
C MET A 138 -6.87 -5.76 17.49
N PHE A 139 -8.09 -5.88 18.02
CA PHE A 139 -8.63 -7.16 18.47
C PHE A 139 -8.61 -8.23 17.37
N TYR A 140 -9.06 -7.89 16.16
CA TYR A 140 -9.04 -8.82 15.02
C TYR A 140 -7.62 -9.18 14.57
N LEU A 141 -6.67 -8.23 14.66
CA LEU A 141 -5.27 -8.51 14.41
C LEU A 141 -4.75 -9.55 15.42
N GLU A 142 -4.96 -9.35 16.72
CA GLU A 142 -4.50 -10.31 17.73
C GLU A 142 -5.10 -11.70 17.53
N MET A 143 -6.39 -11.78 17.20
CA MET A 143 -7.05 -13.06 16.90
C MET A 143 -6.47 -13.74 15.64
N SER A 144 -5.95 -12.98 14.69
CA SER A 144 -5.33 -13.51 13.46
C SER A 144 -3.89 -14.01 13.67
N LEU A 145 -3.24 -13.63 14.76
CA LEU A 145 -1.93 -14.13 15.16
C LEU A 145 -2.12 -15.54 15.75
N SER A 146 -1.97 -16.56 14.89
CA SER A 146 -2.20 -17.96 15.24
C SER A 146 -1.45 -18.42 16.50
N ASP A 147 -1.91 -19.51 17.13
CA ASP A 147 -1.31 -20.11 18.33
C ASP A 147 0.20 -20.37 18.22
N SER A 148 0.71 -20.59 17.00
CA SER A 148 2.14 -20.75 16.72
C SER A 148 2.98 -19.49 16.99
N TYR A 149 2.37 -18.30 16.90
CA TYR A 149 3.03 -17.01 17.13
C TYR A 149 2.79 -16.45 18.54
N GLN A 150 1.76 -16.93 19.27
CA GLN A 150 1.48 -16.50 20.65
C GLN A 150 2.65 -16.72 21.62
N ARG A 151 3.58 -17.63 21.30
CA ARG A 151 4.79 -17.85 22.12
C ARG A 151 5.86 -16.77 21.93
N LYS A 152 5.75 -15.91 20.92
CA LYS A 152 6.66 -14.79 20.70
C LYS A 152 6.28 -13.63 21.61
N SER A 153 7.29 -12.90 22.07
CA SER A 153 7.09 -11.79 23.00
C SER A 153 6.58 -10.56 22.26
N TYR A 154 5.29 -10.28 22.35
CA TYR A 154 4.70 -9.04 21.82
C TYR A 154 3.69 -8.43 22.79
N GLU A 155 3.47 -7.12 22.68
CA GLU A 155 2.46 -6.38 23.42
C GLU A 155 1.72 -5.41 22.49
N SER A 156 0.40 -5.31 22.67
CA SER A 156 -0.47 -4.41 21.92
C SER A 156 -1.00 -3.30 22.80
N TYR A 157 -1.05 -2.08 22.27
CA TYR A 157 -1.53 -0.89 22.96
C TYR A 157 -2.55 -0.15 22.11
N ILE A 158 -3.62 0.29 22.77
CA ILE A 158 -4.55 1.27 22.21
C ILE A 158 -4.07 2.66 22.59
N GLY A 159 -3.68 3.46 21.59
CA GLY A 159 -3.15 4.81 21.83
C GLY A 159 -2.98 5.63 20.56
N ASP A 160 -2.98 6.96 20.74
CA ASP A 160 -2.77 7.93 19.66
C ASP A 160 -1.29 8.31 19.57
N ILE A 161 -0.71 8.21 18.37
CA ILE A 161 0.67 8.62 18.10
C ILE A 161 0.89 10.13 18.32
N CYS A 162 -0.18 10.92 18.34
CA CYS A 162 -0.14 12.36 18.62
C CYS A 162 -0.02 12.64 20.12
N ASP A 163 -0.31 11.67 20.99
CA ASP A 163 -0.09 11.80 22.44
C ASP A 163 1.39 11.56 22.74
N LYS A 164 2.12 12.66 22.85
CA LYS A 164 3.56 12.65 23.15
C LYS A 164 3.87 11.95 24.47
N THR A 165 3.06 12.13 25.50
CA THR A 165 3.31 11.54 26.83
C THR A 165 3.15 10.03 26.77
N PHE A 166 2.07 9.56 26.14
CA PHE A 166 1.86 8.14 25.91
C PHE A 166 3.01 7.52 25.10
N MET A 167 3.35 8.12 23.96
CA MET A 167 4.42 7.61 23.11
C MET A 167 5.78 7.64 23.82
N GLU A 168 6.07 8.69 24.59
CA GLU A 168 7.30 8.78 25.35
C GLU A 168 7.42 7.66 26.40
N ASN A 169 6.34 7.34 27.12
CA ASN A 169 6.32 6.22 28.06
C ASN A 169 6.63 4.89 27.38
N ILE A 170 6.08 4.65 26.17
CA ILE A 170 6.40 3.45 25.37
C ILE A 170 7.89 3.43 25.01
N PHE A 171 8.42 4.52 24.47
CA PHE A 171 9.83 4.59 24.06
C PHE A 171 10.78 4.39 25.26
N GLN A 172 10.46 4.99 26.41
CA GLN A 172 11.24 4.84 27.63
C GLN A 172 11.21 3.40 28.17
N LYS A 173 10.03 2.77 28.18
CA LYS A 173 9.83 1.40 28.68
C LYS A 173 10.53 0.37 27.79
N TYR A 174 10.36 0.46 26.47
CA TYR A 174 10.78 -0.60 25.54
C TYR A 174 12.11 -0.34 24.84
N LYS A 175 12.50 0.94 24.68
CA LYS A 175 13.70 1.37 23.95
C LYS A 175 13.82 0.67 22.58
N PRO A 176 12.88 0.95 21.65
CA PRO A 176 12.84 0.24 20.38
C PRO A 176 14.14 0.41 19.58
N ASP A 177 14.58 -0.65 18.90
CA ASP A 177 15.69 -0.58 17.95
C ASP A 177 15.20 -0.12 16.57
N VAL A 178 13.99 -0.55 16.19
CA VAL A 178 13.40 -0.34 14.87
C VAL A 178 11.96 0.13 15.04
N VAL A 179 11.58 1.18 14.32
CA VAL A 179 10.22 1.70 14.26
C VAL A 179 9.69 1.58 12.84
N TYR A 180 8.59 0.86 12.63
CA TYR A 180 7.80 0.89 11.41
C TYR A 180 6.59 1.80 11.61
N HIS A 181 6.53 2.90 10.89
CA HIS A 181 5.48 3.90 10.99
C HIS A 181 4.48 3.79 9.83
N ALA A 182 3.36 3.11 10.09
CA ALA A 182 2.25 2.92 9.16
C ALA A 182 0.95 3.66 9.54
N ALA A 183 0.93 4.33 10.70
CA ALA A 183 -0.21 5.16 11.12
C ALA A 183 -0.30 6.45 10.28
N ALA A 184 -1.42 6.62 9.58
CA ALA A 184 -1.72 7.83 8.82
C ALA A 184 -3.20 7.86 8.40
N TYR A 185 -3.74 9.04 8.16
CA TYR A 185 -4.96 9.21 7.38
C TYR A 185 -4.63 9.27 5.89
N LYS A 186 -5.30 8.41 5.10
CA LYS A 186 -5.00 8.20 3.67
C LYS A 186 -6.11 8.61 2.71
N HIS A 187 -7.32 8.87 3.18
CA HIS A 187 -8.47 9.11 2.32
C HIS A 187 -8.49 10.54 1.80
N VAL A 188 -8.08 10.74 0.54
CA VAL A 188 -8.02 12.06 -0.11
C VAL A 188 -9.30 12.89 0.11
N PRO A 189 -10.53 12.39 -0.19
CA PRO A 189 -11.72 13.23 -0.03
C PRO A 189 -12.02 13.64 1.42
N LEU A 190 -11.61 12.82 2.41
CA LEU A 190 -11.78 13.16 3.81
C LEU A 190 -10.75 14.20 4.26
N MET A 191 -9.51 14.10 3.80
CA MET A 191 -8.45 15.03 4.17
C MET A 191 -8.57 16.37 3.45
N GLU A 192 -9.15 16.41 2.25
CA GLU A 192 -9.55 17.68 1.62
C GLU A 192 -10.59 18.44 2.44
N LYS A 193 -11.49 17.72 3.14
CA LYS A 193 -12.51 18.32 4.02
C LYS A 193 -12.02 18.57 5.45
N ASN A 194 -10.91 17.96 5.83
CA ASN A 194 -10.36 18.03 7.18
C ASN A 194 -8.82 18.21 7.14
N PRO A 195 -8.30 19.30 6.54
CA PRO A 195 -6.85 19.54 6.50
C PRO A 195 -6.17 19.50 7.86
N MET A 196 -6.82 20.05 8.87
CA MET A 196 -6.37 20.01 10.25
C MET A 196 -6.06 18.58 10.75
N GLN A 197 -6.90 17.61 10.39
CA GLN A 197 -6.69 16.21 10.76
C GLN A 197 -5.52 15.58 10.01
N ALA A 198 -5.31 15.97 8.75
CA ALA A 198 -4.12 15.56 7.98
C ALA A 198 -2.84 16.10 8.61
N VAL A 199 -2.82 17.37 9.05
CA VAL A 199 -1.68 17.96 9.78
C VAL A 199 -1.47 17.23 11.11
N LYS A 200 -2.52 17.06 11.91
CA LYS A 200 -2.42 16.43 13.24
C LYS A 200 -1.84 15.01 13.17
N VAL A 201 -2.45 14.13 12.37
CA VAL A 201 -2.03 12.72 12.36
C VAL A 201 -0.80 12.50 11.50
N ASN A 202 -0.78 13.00 10.26
CA ASN A 202 0.30 12.67 9.33
C ASN A 202 1.57 13.47 9.62
N ILE A 203 1.47 14.70 10.15
CA ILE A 203 2.64 15.56 10.40
C ILE A 203 3.02 15.52 11.89
N LEU A 204 2.14 15.95 12.80
CA LEU A 204 2.45 15.96 14.24
C LEU A 204 2.71 14.53 14.76
N GLY A 205 1.88 13.55 14.40
CA GLY A 205 2.11 12.14 14.76
C GLY A 205 3.47 11.61 14.29
N THR A 206 3.84 11.87 13.03
CA THR A 206 5.18 11.52 12.52
C THR A 206 6.27 12.25 13.30
N LYS A 207 6.07 13.53 13.59
CA LYS A 207 7.03 14.37 14.33
C LYS A 207 7.31 13.80 15.72
N VAL A 208 6.27 13.45 16.48
CA VAL A 208 6.41 12.86 17.82
C VAL A 208 7.28 11.61 17.75
N LEU A 209 7.00 10.71 16.80
CA LEU A 209 7.75 9.46 16.67
C LEU A 209 9.20 9.68 16.22
N ALA A 210 9.45 10.62 15.30
CA ALA A 210 10.79 10.95 14.83
C ALA A 210 11.64 11.58 15.94
N ASP A 211 11.08 12.55 16.67
CA ASP A 211 11.73 13.22 17.79
C ASP A 211 12.11 12.21 18.89
N LEU A 212 11.18 11.30 19.25
CA LEU A 212 11.42 10.25 20.23
C LEU A 212 12.43 9.21 19.72
N SER A 213 12.45 8.92 18.42
CA SER A 213 13.42 7.98 17.84
C SER A 213 14.85 8.47 17.99
N VAL A 214 15.09 9.77 17.82
CA VAL A 214 16.40 10.37 18.11
C VAL A 214 16.67 10.38 19.62
N LYS A 215 15.70 10.81 20.43
CA LYS A 215 15.86 10.93 21.89
C LYS A 215 16.24 9.60 22.56
N TYR A 216 15.71 8.48 22.08
CA TYR A 216 15.91 7.15 22.65
C TYR A 216 16.84 6.25 21.80
N ASP A 217 17.67 6.85 20.94
CA ASP A 217 18.72 6.19 20.15
C ASP A 217 18.25 4.99 19.28
N VAL A 218 17.02 5.08 18.73
CA VAL A 218 16.49 4.14 17.73
C VAL A 218 17.46 4.04 16.56
N LYS A 219 17.67 2.83 16.02
CA LYS A 219 18.62 2.61 14.93
C LYS A 219 18.00 2.88 13.56
N LYS A 220 16.74 2.49 13.38
CA LYS A 220 16.02 2.67 12.12
C LYS A 220 14.59 3.11 12.34
N PHE A 221 14.20 4.18 11.66
CA PHE A 221 12.83 4.65 11.54
C PHE A 221 12.39 4.47 10.09
N ILE A 222 11.42 3.60 9.85
CA ILE A 222 10.89 3.29 8.52
C ILE A 222 9.50 3.91 8.40
N MET A 223 9.37 4.94 7.57
CA MET A 223 8.09 5.59 7.29
C MET A 223 7.45 5.04 6.02
N ILE A 224 6.19 4.63 6.13
CA ILE A 224 5.35 4.33 4.97
C ILE A 224 4.83 5.64 4.37
N SER A 225 5.19 5.88 3.11
CA SER A 225 4.69 6.99 2.29
C SER A 225 3.91 6.47 1.08
N THR A 226 3.61 7.35 0.13
CA THR A 226 2.71 7.10 -1.00
C THR A 226 3.16 7.87 -2.23
N ASP A 227 2.85 7.34 -3.41
CA ASP A 227 2.91 8.08 -4.69
C ASP A 227 2.22 9.46 -4.63
N LYS A 228 1.18 9.65 -3.82
CA LYS A 228 0.48 10.95 -3.66
C LYS A 228 1.31 12.04 -2.99
N ALA A 229 2.42 11.68 -2.34
CA ALA A 229 3.38 12.65 -1.81
C ALA A 229 4.24 13.28 -2.92
N VAL A 230 4.24 12.69 -4.12
CA VAL A 230 4.96 13.19 -5.30
C VAL A 230 4.09 14.21 -6.03
N ASN A 231 4.60 15.44 -6.21
CA ASN A 231 3.87 16.56 -6.83
C ASN A 231 2.43 16.64 -6.30
N PRO A 232 2.24 16.77 -4.97
CA PRO A 232 0.94 16.52 -4.35
C PRO A 232 -0.10 17.47 -4.94
N THR A 233 -1.30 16.95 -5.19
CA THR A 233 -2.46 17.74 -5.67
C THR A 233 -3.59 17.82 -4.66
N ASN A 234 -3.34 17.28 -3.48
CA ASN A 234 -4.29 17.18 -2.38
C ASN A 234 -3.59 17.29 -1.03
N VAL A 235 -4.36 17.65 -0.01
CA VAL A 235 -3.94 17.85 1.37
C VAL A 235 -3.37 16.57 1.98
N MET A 236 -3.94 15.41 1.67
CA MET A 236 -3.42 14.13 2.16
C MET A 236 -1.99 13.88 1.67
N GLY A 237 -1.77 13.96 0.36
CA GLY A 237 -0.47 13.82 -0.27
C GLY A 237 0.53 14.86 0.23
N ALA A 238 0.10 16.12 0.33
CA ALA A 238 0.92 17.20 0.86
C ALA A 238 1.33 16.94 2.32
N SER A 239 0.42 16.47 3.18
CA SER A 239 0.75 16.15 4.58
C SER A 239 1.80 15.03 4.69
N LYS A 240 1.71 13.99 3.84
CA LYS A 240 2.73 12.93 3.77
C LYS A 240 4.06 13.46 3.25
N ARG A 241 4.04 14.37 2.27
CA ARG A 241 5.25 15.03 1.76
C ARG A 241 5.93 15.90 2.82
N ILE A 242 5.19 16.64 3.65
CA ILE A 242 5.76 17.39 4.78
C ILE A 242 6.39 16.43 5.78
N ALA A 243 5.71 15.32 6.09
CA ALA A 243 6.24 14.28 6.98
C ALA A 243 7.54 13.67 6.42
N GLU A 244 7.64 13.44 5.10
CA GLU A 244 8.87 13.00 4.43
C GLU A 244 9.99 14.02 4.62
N ILE A 245 9.74 15.29 4.32
CA ILE A 245 10.74 16.36 4.45
C ILE A 245 11.27 16.41 5.89
N TYR A 246 10.38 16.29 6.88
CA TYR A 246 10.76 16.28 8.29
C TYR A 246 11.70 15.11 8.64
N VAL A 247 11.31 13.87 8.34
CA VAL A 247 12.14 12.70 8.67
C VAL A 247 13.45 12.64 7.87
N GLN A 248 13.45 13.13 6.62
CA GLN A 248 14.68 13.21 5.83
C GLN A 248 15.64 14.26 6.39
N SER A 249 15.15 15.45 6.80
CA SER A 249 15.99 16.47 7.43
C SER A 249 16.60 15.99 8.75
N PHE A 250 15.90 15.14 9.50
CA PHE A 250 16.42 14.45 10.67
C PHE A 250 17.60 13.54 10.32
N GLY A 251 17.45 12.75 9.27
CA GLY A 251 18.48 11.84 8.78
C GLY A 251 19.76 12.52 8.30
N GLU A 252 19.69 13.80 7.92
CA GLU A 252 20.85 14.63 7.57
C GLU A 252 21.50 15.30 8.79
N LYS A 253 20.71 15.59 9.83
CA LYS A 253 21.21 16.25 11.06
C LYS A 253 21.78 15.26 12.08
N TYR A 254 21.24 14.05 12.15
CA TYR A 254 21.58 13.06 13.19
C TYR A 254 21.99 11.72 12.58
N ASP A 255 23.22 11.30 12.81
CA ASP A 255 23.76 10.05 12.25
C ASP A 255 23.32 8.78 13.00
N LYS A 256 22.76 8.93 14.21
CA LYS A 256 22.46 7.78 15.09
C LYS A 256 21.24 6.96 14.65
N CYS A 257 20.25 7.61 14.05
CA CYS A 257 19.00 6.99 13.60
C CYS A 257 18.87 7.17 12.09
N LYS A 258 18.72 6.07 11.36
CA LYS A 258 18.46 6.10 9.91
C LYS A 258 16.98 6.32 9.65
N PHE A 259 16.64 7.35 8.88
CA PHE A 259 15.25 7.67 8.51
C PHE A 259 14.96 7.21 7.09
N ILE A 260 14.39 6.01 6.99
CA ILE A 260 14.05 5.36 5.73
C ILE A 260 12.61 5.68 5.38
N THR A 261 12.35 6.03 4.13
CA THR A 261 10.99 6.24 3.63
C THR A 261 10.74 5.30 2.46
N THR A 262 9.55 4.71 2.39
CA THR A 262 9.15 3.88 1.24
C THR A 262 7.96 4.49 0.54
N ARG A 263 8.09 4.80 -0.76
CA ARG A 263 7.00 5.26 -1.63
C ARG A 263 6.54 4.14 -2.55
N PHE A 264 5.25 3.88 -2.54
CA PHE A 264 4.60 2.97 -3.47
C PHE A 264 3.16 3.42 -3.74
N GLY A 265 2.58 2.85 -4.80
CA GLY A 265 1.22 3.17 -5.23
C GLY A 265 0.13 2.45 -4.44
N ASN A 266 -0.99 2.20 -5.10
CA ASN A 266 -2.12 1.53 -4.47
C ASN A 266 -1.79 0.08 -4.12
N VAL A 267 -2.33 -0.35 -2.99
CA VAL A 267 -2.25 -1.74 -2.53
C VAL A 267 -3.61 -2.40 -2.68
N LEU A 268 -3.66 -3.50 -3.42
CA LEU A 268 -4.87 -4.29 -3.64
C LEU A 268 -5.46 -4.78 -2.32
N GLY A 269 -6.79 -4.67 -2.20
CA GLY A 269 -7.53 -5.16 -1.04
C GLY A 269 -7.34 -4.34 0.24
N SER A 270 -6.59 -3.24 0.23
CA SER A 270 -6.45 -2.38 1.42
C SER A 270 -7.78 -1.72 1.80
N ASN A 271 -8.01 -1.49 3.10
CA ASN A 271 -9.27 -0.96 3.64
C ASN A 271 -9.67 0.35 2.96
N GLY A 272 -10.94 0.44 2.56
CA GLY A 272 -11.51 1.61 1.88
C GLY A 272 -10.88 1.96 0.53
N SER A 273 -10.15 1.03 -0.10
CA SER A 273 -9.62 1.21 -1.46
C SER A 273 -10.66 0.89 -2.53
N ILE A 274 -10.31 1.17 -3.79
CA ILE A 274 -11.24 1.01 -4.93
C ILE A 274 -11.73 -0.44 -5.10
N VAL A 275 -10.88 -1.44 -4.88
CA VAL A 275 -11.26 -2.85 -5.10
C VAL A 275 -12.38 -3.30 -4.14
N PRO A 276 -12.27 -3.12 -2.80
CA PRO A 276 -13.40 -3.36 -1.89
C PRO A 276 -14.67 -2.58 -2.24
N ILE A 277 -14.55 -1.32 -2.67
CA ILE A 277 -15.71 -0.49 -3.05
C ILE A 277 -16.40 -1.07 -4.29
N LEU A 278 -15.64 -1.38 -5.35
CA LEU A 278 -16.16 -2.00 -6.57
C LEU A 278 -16.81 -3.35 -6.27
N LYS A 279 -16.16 -4.17 -5.43
CA LYS A 279 -16.72 -5.46 -5.01
C LYS A 279 -18.06 -5.28 -4.30
N LYS A 280 -18.13 -4.36 -3.34
CA LYS A 280 -19.38 -4.05 -2.63
C LYS A 280 -20.48 -3.61 -3.59
N GLN A 281 -20.17 -2.70 -4.52
CA GLN A 281 -21.14 -2.24 -5.53
C GLN A 281 -21.62 -3.38 -6.43
N ILE A 282 -20.73 -4.31 -6.80
CA ILE A 282 -21.09 -5.51 -7.58
C ILE A 282 -22.00 -6.43 -6.76
N ASP A 283 -21.63 -6.71 -5.51
CA ASP A 283 -22.41 -7.57 -4.61
C ASP A 283 -23.81 -6.98 -4.32
N GLU A 284 -23.95 -5.64 -4.37
CA GLU A 284 -25.22 -4.91 -4.22
C GLU A 284 -26.03 -4.77 -5.53
N GLY A 285 -25.52 -5.26 -6.67
CA GLY A 285 -26.22 -5.23 -7.97
C GLY A 285 -25.94 -3.99 -8.83
N GLY A 286 -24.99 -3.14 -8.43
CA GLY A 286 -24.58 -1.95 -9.17
C GLY A 286 -25.58 -0.77 -9.07
N PRO A 287 -25.39 0.29 -9.88
CA PRO A 287 -24.28 0.49 -10.81
C PRO A 287 -22.94 0.65 -10.09
N ILE A 288 -21.86 0.30 -10.79
CA ILE A 288 -20.51 0.65 -10.35
C ILE A 288 -20.24 2.12 -10.65
N THR A 289 -19.59 2.82 -9.72
CA THR A 289 -19.16 4.20 -9.93
C THR A 289 -17.66 4.30 -10.20
N ILE A 290 -17.30 5.03 -11.26
CA ILE A 290 -15.92 5.33 -11.63
C ILE A 290 -15.79 6.84 -11.79
N THR A 291 -14.73 7.43 -11.28
CA THR A 291 -14.58 8.90 -11.31
C THR A 291 -14.31 9.42 -12.71
N HIS A 292 -13.44 8.76 -13.49
CA HIS A 292 -13.14 9.16 -14.86
C HIS A 292 -12.77 7.95 -15.74
N PRO A 293 -13.17 7.88 -17.02
CA PRO A 293 -12.87 6.75 -17.91
C PRO A 293 -11.36 6.45 -18.06
N GLU A 294 -10.56 7.51 -18.06
CA GLU A 294 -9.10 7.43 -18.26
C GLU A 294 -8.29 7.33 -16.97
N ILE A 295 -8.93 7.24 -15.79
CA ILE A 295 -8.18 7.21 -14.52
C ILE A 295 -7.36 5.93 -14.38
N THR A 296 -6.07 6.08 -14.10
CA THR A 296 -5.14 4.94 -13.90
C THR A 296 -4.50 4.96 -12.53
N ARG A 297 -4.18 3.77 -12.01
CA ARG A 297 -3.44 3.60 -10.75
C ARG A 297 -2.41 2.49 -10.87
N TYR A 298 -1.31 2.64 -10.16
CA TYR A 298 -0.33 1.58 -9.95
C TYR A 298 -0.82 0.65 -8.85
N PHE A 299 -0.69 -0.67 -9.04
CA PHE A 299 -1.13 -1.65 -8.07
C PHE A 299 -0.04 -2.67 -7.75
N MET A 300 0.00 -3.05 -6.49
CA MET A 300 0.72 -4.22 -6.01
C MET A 300 -0.07 -4.92 -4.92
N THR A 301 0.32 -6.14 -4.56
CA THR A 301 -0.32 -6.86 -3.46
C THR A 301 0.17 -6.34 -2.10
N ILE A 302 -0.64 -6.52 -1.06
CA ILE A 302 -0.28 -6.05 0.29
C ILE A 302 0.93 -6.78 0.86
N SER A 303 0.99 -8.10 0.66
CA SER A 303 2.12 -8.93 1.08
C SER A 303 3.40 -8.46 0.41
N GLU A 304 3.36 -8.19 -0.90
CA GLU A 304 4.53 -7.74 -1.63
C GLU A 304 4.98 -6.33 -1.21
N ALA A 305 4.05 -5.40 -0.99
CA ALA A 305 4.36 -4.06 -0.50
C ALA A 305 5.11 -4.10 0.83
N CYS A 306 4.58 -4.88 1.78
CA CYS A 306 5.16 -4.99 3.11
C CYS A 306 6.49 -5.75 3.11
N GLU A 307 6.66 -6.73 2.21
CA GLU A 307 7.93 -7.44 2.05
C GLU A 307 9.02 -6.48 1.58
N LEU A 308 8.72 -5.64 0.58
CA LEU A 308 9.62 -4.60 0.11
C LEU A 308 9.93 -3.55 1.19
N VAL A 309 8.98 -3.21 2.04
CA VAL A 309 9.19 -2.33 3.20
C VAL A 309 10.20 -2.92 4.18
N LEU A 310 10.03 -4.19 4.57
CA LEU A 310 10.96 -4.87 5.46
C LEU A 310 12.36 -4.94 4.84
N HIS A 311 12.43 -5.22 3.55
CA HIS A 311 13.68 -5.25 2.79
C HIS A 311 14.36 -3.89 2.70
N ALA A 312 13.62 -2.82 2.41
CA ALA A 312 14.15 -1.46 2.37
C ALA A 312 14.73 -1.06 3.73
N GLY A 313 14.02 -1.37 4.82
CA GLY A 313 14.53 -1.20 6.18
C GLY A 313 15.84 -1.97 6.39
N ALA A 314 15.87 -3.24 6.00
CA ALA A 314 17.02 -4.12 6.23
C ALA A 314 18.27 -3.76 5.40
N MET A 315 18.11 -3.33 4.15
CA MET A 315 19.23 -3.02 3.25
C MET A 315 19.76 -1.57 3.34
N SER A 316 19.06 -0.71 4.09
CA SER A 316 19.38 0.71 4.16
C SER A 316 20.76 1.01 4.76
N ASN A 317 21.51 1.83 4.03
CA ASN A 317 22.81 2.31 4.49
C ASN A 317 22.73 3.72 5.07
N GLY A 318 21.72 4.50 4.68
CA GLY A 318 21.46 5.84 5.22
C GLY A 318 19.97 6.17 5.33
N SER A 319 19.69 7.46 5.38
CA SER A 319 18.35 8.01 5.38
C SER A 319 17.93 8.22 3.93
N GLU A 320 17.31 7.19 3.35
CA GLU A 320 17.03 7.07 1.92
C GLU A 320 15.51 6.96 1.68
N ILE A 321 15.05 7.50 0.54
CA ILE A 321 13.69 7.27 0.05
C ILE A 321 13.72 6.17 -0.99
N TYR A 322 13.12 5.02 -0.66
CA TYR A 322 12.97 3.88 -1.55
C TYR A 322 11.68 3.98 -2.37
N ILE A 323 11.80 3.68 -3.66
CA ILE A 323 10.69 3.60 -4.61
C ILE A 323 10.68 2.19 -5.19
N PHE A 324 9.50 1.58 -5.18
CA PHE A 324 9.30 0.24 -5.70
C PHE A 324 8.81 0.28 -7.15
N ASP A 325 9.30 -0.64 -7.96
CA ASP A 325 8.78 -0.85 -9.30
C ASP A 325 7.38 -1.47 -9.23
N MET A 326 6.40 -0.68 -9.64
CA MET A 326 4.98 -1.03 -9.62
C MET A 326 4.48 -1.61 -10.96
N GLY A 327 5.36 -1.78 -11.96
CA GLY A 327 4.96 -2.13 -13.33
C GLY A 327 4.14 -1.04 -14.00
N SER A 328 3.25 -1.44 -14.91
CA SER A 328 2.36 -0.51 -15.63
C SER A 328 1.17 -0.07 -14.78
N SER A 329 0.74 1.18 -14.96
CA SER A 329 -0.52 1.65 -14.37
C SER A 329 -1.72 1.01 -15.06
N ILE A 330 -2.75 0.66 -14.30
CA ILE A 330 -3.97 -0.01 -14.78
C ILE A 330 -5.13 1.00 -14.80
N LYS A 331 -5.90 1.04 -15.90
CA LYS A 331 -7.17 1.79 -15.96
C LYS A 331 -8.19 1.19 -14.98
N ILE A 332 -8.77 2.02 -14.12
CA ILE A 332 -9.81 1.57 -13.17
C ILE A 332 -11.03 1.02 -13.90
N LEU A 333 -11.35 1.56 -15.07
CA LEU A 333 -12.38 1.00 -15.95
C LEU A 333 -12.11 -0.46 -16.34
N ASN A 334 -10.86 -0.78 -16.72
CA ASN A 334 -10.49 -2.15 -17.09
C ASN A 334 -10.54 -3.08 -15.87
N LEU A 335 -10.09 -2.59 -14.70
CA LEU A 335 -10.20 -3.33 -13.45
C LEU A 335 -11.67 -3.66 -13.10
N ALA A 336 -12.56 -2.67 -13.18
CA ALA A 336 -13.98 -2.87 -12.92
C ALA A 336 -14.62 -3.88 -13.87
N LYS A 337 -14.32 -3.81 -15.18
CA LYS A 337 -14.78 -4.79 -16.18
C LYS A 337 -14.34 -6.22 -15.83
N LYS A 338 -13.08 -6.39 -15.45
CA LYS A 338 -12.54 -7.69 -15.02
C LYS A 338 -13.25 -8.20 -13.75
N MET A 339 -13.52 -7.33 -12.79
CA MET A 339 -14.24 -7.70 -11.55
C MET A 339 -15.70 -8.12 -11.78
N ILE A 340 -16.43 -7.41 -12.63
CA ILE A 340 -17.80 -7.78 -13.05
C ILE A 340 -17.78 -9.20 -13.64
N LEU A 341 -16.86 -9.42 -14.57
CA LEU A 341 -16.73 -10.68 -15.27
C LEU A 341 -16.35 -11.86 -14.34
N LEU A 342 -15.42 -11.65 -13.40
CA LEU A 342 -15.06 -12.64 -12.37
C LEU A 342 -16.22 -12.97 -11.43
N SER A 343 -17.17 -12.05 -11.28
CA SER A 343 -18.38 -12.25 -10.49
C SER A 343 -19.46 -13.04 -11.26
N GLY A 344 -19.20 -13.37 -12.54
CA GLY A 344 -20.13 -14.09 -13.40
C GLY A 344 -21.26 -13.22 -13.94
N LEU A 345 -21.09 -11.89 -13.93
CA LEU A 345 -22.07 -10.90 -14.37
C LEU A 345 -21.69 -10.28 -15.72
N GLU A 346 -22.68 -9.79 -16.44
CA GLU A 346 -22.53 -9.14 -17.74
C GLU A 346 -22.63 -7.61 -17.63
N LEU A 347 -21.61 -6.91 -18.13
CA LEU A 347 -21.63 -5.45 -18.24
C LEU A 347 -22.73 -5.00 -19.23
N GLY A 348 -23.52 -3.99 -18.84
CA GLY A 348 -24.59 -3.45 -19.66
C GLY A 348 -25.91 -4.20 -19.54
N LYS A 349 -25.90 -5.41 -18.97
CA LYS A 349 -27.10 -6.20 -18.69
C LYS A 349 -27.34 -6.33 -17.18
N ASP A 350 -26.38 -6.89 -16.46
CA ASP A 350 -26.49 -7.13 -15.01
C ASP A 350 -25.93 -5.96 -14.21
N ILE A 351 -24.84 -5.34 -14.68
CA ILE A 351 -24.17 -4.21 -14.02
C ILE A 351 -23.96 -3.07 -15.01
N GLN A 352 -24.32 -1.85 -14.61
CA GLN A 352 -23.98 -0.62 -15.34
C GLN A 352 -22.75 0.06 -14.74
N ILE A 353 -22.02 0.86 -15.54
CA ILE A 353 -20.94 1.73 -15.06
C ILE A 353 -21.37 3.18 -15.24
N VAL A 354 -21.29 3.96 -14.15
CA VAL A 354 -21.62 5.38 -14.13
C VAL A 354 -20.35 6.20 -13.83
N PHE A 355 -20.12 7.24 -14.64
CA PHE A 355 -19.02 8.17 -14.41
C PHE A 355 -19.45 9.32 -13.51
N THR A 356 -18.74 9.52 -12.39
CA THR A 356 -19.12 10.50 -11.35
C THR A 356 -18.30 11.80 -11.38
N GLY A 357 -17.31 11.89 -12.26
CA GLY A 357 -16.34 12.98 -12.26
C GLY A 357 -15.20 12.77 -11.25
N LEU A 358 -14.09 13.48 -11.48
CA LEU A 358 -12.94 13.51 -10.57
C LEU A 358 -13.33 14.23 -9.27
N ARG A 359 -12.86 13.68 -8.15
CA ARG A 359 -13.10 14.26 -6.82
C ARG A 359 -12.07 15.35 -6.51
N PRO A 360 -12.33 16.22 -5.52
CA PRO A 360 -11.34 17.15 -5.02
C PRO A 360 -10.03 16.46 -4.66
N GLY A 361 -8.95 17.03 -5.17
CA GLY A 361 -7.58 16.57 -4.96
C GLY A 361 -7.15 15.34 -5.77
N GLU A 362 -8.07 14.71 -6.51
CA GLU A 362 -7.80 13.45 -7.19
C GLU A 362 -7.08 13.64 -8.53
N LYS A 363 -5.92 12.99 -8.68
CA LYS A 363 -5.19 12.94 -9.95
C LYS A 363 -5.83 11.95 -10.93
N LEU A 364 -5.77 12.29 -12.21
CA LEU A 364 -6.09 11.34 -13.28
C LEU A 364 -5.05 10.21 -13.39
N HIS A 365 -3.76 10.58 -13.31
CA HIS A 365 -2.62 9.67 -13.32
C HIS A 365 -1.69 9.98 -12.15
N GLU A 366 -1.25 8.94 -11.43
CA GLU A 366 -0.29 9.08 -10.34
C GLU A 366 1.14 9.04 -10.88
N GLU A 367 2.08 9.61 -10.13
CA GLU A 367 3.50 9.67 -10.47
C GLU A 367 4.31 9.00 -9.35
N LEU A 368 5.39 8.30 -9.70
CA LEU A 368 6.28 7.68 -8.71
C LEU A 368 7.49 8.55 -8.34
N LEU A 369 7.78 9.60 -9.13
CA LEU A 369 8.92 10.50 -9.00
C LEU A 369 8.52 11.93 -9.31
N ASN A 370 9.07 12.88 -8.56
CA ASN A 370 8.93 14.30 -8.88
C ASN A 370 9.82 14.64 -10.09
N ASN A 371 9.46 15.67 -10.85
CA ASN A 371 10.23 16.20 -11.99
C ASN A 371 11.68 16.56 -11.63
N ASN A 372 11.93 16.91 -10.36
CA ASN A 372 13.25 17.27 -9.84
C ASN A 372 13.99 16.10 -9.16
N GLU A 373 13.39 14.90 -9.11
CA GLU A 373 13.98 13.73 -8.46
C GLU A 373 14.60 12.79 -9.51
N ASN A 374 15.82 12.34 -9.23
CA ASN A 374 16.47 11.27 -10.00
C ASN A 374 16.49 9.97 -9.20
N THR A 375 16.79 8.84 -9.84
CA THR A 375 16.93 7.56 -9.12
C THR A 375 18.31 6.96 -9.19
N ILE A 376 18.68 6.25 -8.13
CA ILE A 376 19.83 5.34 -8.09
C ILE A 376 19.27 3.93 -8.01
N VAL A 377 19.79 3.03 -8.84
CA VAL A 377 19.41 1.62 -8.79
C VAL A 377 20.09 0.96 -7.58
N THR A 378 19.35 0.18 -6.81
CA THR A 378 19.93 -0.60 -5.71
C THR A 378 20.53 -1.92 -6.22
N LYS A 379 21.02 -2.79 -5.32
CA LYS A 379 21.39 -4.16 -5.70
C LYS A 379 20.22 -4.95 -6.31
N HIS A 380 18.98 -4.53 -6.06
CA HIS A 380 17.78 -5.10 -6.63
C HIS A 380 17.19 -4.16 -7.68
N GLN A 381 17.12 -4.56 -8.95
CA GLN A 381 16.71 -3.68 -10.07
C GLN A 381 15.31 -3.06 -9.91
N LYS A 382 14.39 -3.78 -9.25
CA LYS A 382 13.01 -3.33 -8.97
C LYS A 382 12.87 -2.44 -7.72
N ILE A 383 13.98 -2.10 -7.06
CA ILE A 383 14.02 -1.20 -5.91
C ILE A 383 15.00 -0.08 -6.24
N LYS A 384 14.52 1.17 -6.20
CA LYS A 384 15.29 2.36 -6.52
C LYS A 384 15.36 3.29 -5.31
N ILE A 385 16.40 4.10 -5.22
CA ILE A 385 16.53 5.18 -4.23
C ILE A 385 16.31 6.50 -4.94
N ALA A 386 15.40 7.34 -4.42
CA ALA A 386 15.16 8.68 -4.92
C ALA A 386 16.24 9.64 -4.40
N LYS A 387 16.84 10.42 -5.29
CA LYS A 387 17.64 11.59 -4.94
C LYS A 387 16.69 12.76 -4.77
N VAL A 388 16.48 13.15 -3.52
CA VAL A 388 15.60 14.25 -3.15
C VAL A 388 16.37 15.50 -2.76
N ILE A 389 15.69 16.64 -2.83
CA ILE A 389 16.20 17.92 -2.35
C ILE A 389 16.42 17.80 -0.84
N LYS A 390 17.57 18.28 -0.36
CA LYS A 390 17.87 18.38 1.07
C LYS A 390 17.28 19.67 1.63
N TYR A 391 16.71 19.57 2.81
CA TYR A 391 16.14 20.70 3.52
C TYR A 391 16.92 20.94 4.81
N ASP A 392 17.13 22.21 5.15
CA ASP A 392 17.69 22.58 6.45
C ASP A 392 16.71 22.20 7.56
N PHE A 393 17.20 21.44 8.53
CA PHE A 393 16.37 20.90 9.61
C PHE A 393 15.78 22.00 10.49
N ASP A 394 16.56 23.02 10.85
CA ASP A 394 16.10 24.03 11.81
C ASP A 394 15.04 24.94 11.17
N LEU A 395 15.19 25.28 9.88
CA LEU A 395 14.17 25.98 9.10
C LEU A 395 12.88 25.16 8.97
N ILE A 396 12.97 23.90 8.53
CA ILE A 396 11.79 23.04 8.36
C ILE A 396 11.10 22.75 9.67
N LYS A 397 11.85 22.49 10.75
CA LYS A 397 11.30 22.28 12.08
C LYS A 397 10.49 23.51 12.51
N THR A 398 11.03 24.71 12.32
CA THR A 398 10.33 25.97 12.66
C THR A 398 9.03 26.13 11.86
N ASP A 399 9.06 25.83 10.57
CA ASP A 399 7.88 25.94 9.72
C ASP A 399 6.80 24.90 10.04
N ILE A 400 7.21 23.68 10.40
CA ILE A 400 6.30 22.60 10.81
C ILE A 400 5.73 22.87 12.19
N ASP A 401 6.52 23.35 13.15
CA ASP A 401 6.03 23.71 14.49
C ASP A 401 4.94 24.77 14.38
N LYS A 402 5.15 25.82 13.57
CA LYS A 402 4.12 26.83 13.25
C LYS A 402 2.88 26.24 12.59
N LEU A 403 3.05 25.31 11.63
CA LEU A 403 1.90 24.65 10.99
C LEU A 403 1.10 23.81 11.99
N ILE A 404 1.76 23.19 12.96
CA ILE A 404 1.12 22.38 14.01
C ILE A 404 0.35 23.28 15.00
N GLU A 405 0.89 24.46 15.34
CA GLU A 405 0.17 25.44 16.18
C GLU A 405 -1.18 25.85 15.56
N MET A 406 -1.24 25.95 14.23
CA MET A 406 -2.46 26.30 13.48
C MET A 406 -3.57 25.25 13.54
N ILE A 407 -3.32 24.03 14.05
CA ILE A 407 -4.34 22.98 14.22
C ILE A 407 -5.52 23.48 15.07
N TYR A 408 -5.27 24.40 16.00
CA TYR A 408 -6.27 24.91 16.94
C TYR A 408 -6.99 26.19 16.48
N GLU A 409 -6.66 26.70 15.27
CA GLU A 409 -7.18 27.99 14.76
C GLU A 409 -8.42 27.85 13.87
N GLU A 410 -8.92 26.62 13.64
CA GLU A 410 -10.09 26.29 12.79
C GLU A 410 -10.10 26.98 11.40
N ASN A 411 -8.92 27.23 10.81
CA ASN A 411 -8.80 27.91 9.52
C ASN A 411 -8.08 27.04 8.47
N ASP A 412 -8.88 26.24 7.76
CA ASP A 412 -8.39 25.33 6.73
C ASP A 412 -7.64 26.03 5.58
N PHE A 413 -8.10 27.22 5.15
CA PHE A 413 -7.43 27.98 4.09
C PHE A 413 -6.05 28.45 4.54
N ALA A 414 -5.91 28.92 5.78
CA ALA A 414 -4.63 29.32 6.33
C ALA A 414 -3.67 28.12 6.46
N ILE A 415 -4.16 26.98 6.95
CA ILE A 415 -3.40 25.71 7.03
C ILE A 415 -2.89 25.33 5.64
N VAL A 416 -3.77 25.26 4.64
CA VAL A 416 -3.39 24.86 3.28
C VAL A 416 -2.46 25.89 2.64
N LYS A 417 -2.65 27.19 2.88
CA LYS A 417 -1.71 28.25 2.43
C LYS A 417 -0.32 28.03 3.04
N LYS A 418 -0.22 27.67 4.33
CA LYS A 418 1.06 27.34 4.97
C LYS A 418 1.67 26.05 4.42
N MET A 419 0.88 25.00 4.17
CA MET A 419 1.36 23.77 3.53
C MET A 419 1.96 24.05 2.14
N LYS A 420 1.31 24.90 1.32
CA LYS A 420 1.83 25.32 0.00
C LYS A 420 3.11 26.15 0.08
N LYS A 421 3.32 26.91 1.17
CA LYS A 421 4.60 27.60 1.41
C LYS A 421 5.73 26.61 1.73
N ILE A 422 5.44 25.54 2.48
CA ILE A 422 6.42 24.50 2.81
C ILE A 422 6.72 23.61 1.59
N ILE A 423 5.70 23.36 0.75
CA ILE A 423 5.80 22.53 -0.45
C ILE A 423 5.38 23.37 -1.67
N PRO A 424 6.32 24.09 -2.31
CA PRO A 424 6.02 24.90 -3.49
C PRO A 424 5.43 24.11 -4.66
N GLU A 425 5.73 22.80 -4.76
CA GLU A 425 5.16 21.91 -5.77
C GLU A 425 3.72 21.43 -5.45
N PHE A 426 3.13 21.80 -4.31
CA PHE A 426 1.75 21.44 -3.96
C PHE A 426 0.74 22.30 -4.73
N LYS A 427 0.24 21.76 -5.86
CA LYS A 427 -0.78 22.39 -6.71
C LYS A 427 -2.11 21.67 -6.63
N SER A 428 -3.11 22.28 -6.01
CA SER A 428 -4.41 21.65 -5.78
C SER A 428 -5.14 21.39 -7.11
N GLN A 429 -5.92 20.31 -7.19
CA GLN A 429 -6.73 19.99 -8.37
C GLN A 429 -8.16 19.68 -7.98
N ASN A 430 -9.15 20.17 -8.74
CA ASN A 430 -10.58 19.96 -8.49
C ASN A 430 -11.02 20.35 -7.06
N SER A 431 -10.29 21.23 -6.40
CA SER A 431 -10.40 21.52 -4.96
C SER A 431 -10.60 23.01 -4.72
N VAL A 432 -11.28 23.36 -3.62
CA VAL A 432 -11.50 24.75 -3.20
C VAL A 432 -10.19 25.50 -2.94
N TYR A 433 -9.10 24.78 -2.65
CA TYR A 433 -7.79 25.36 -2.38
C TYR A 433 -7.00 25.75 -3.64
N MET A 434 -7.57 25.55 -4.84
CA MET A 434 -6.96 26.01 -6.10
C MET A 434 -6.78 27.53 -6.14
N THR A 435 -7.62 28.27 -5.41
CA THR A 435 -7.50 29.72 -5.27
C THR A 435 -6.18 30.16 -4.63
N LEU A 436 -5.49 29.25 -3.92
CA LEU A 436 -4.20 29.49 -3.28
C LEU A 436 -3.00 29.14 -4.18
N ASP A 437 -3.21 28.59 -5.38
CA ASP A 437 -2.12 28.12 -6.26
C ASP A 437 -1.49 29.20 -7.11
N ASN A 438 -2.26 30.25 -7.42
CA ASN A 438 -1.81 31.44 -8.10
C ASN A 438 -1.68 32.51 -7.03
N GLY A 439 -0.48 33.09 -6.87
CA GLY A 439 -0.20 34.11 -5.86
C GLY A 439 -0.91 35.44 -6.10
N HIS A 440 -2.23 35.44 -6.23
CA HIS A 440 -3.05 36.62 -6.00
C HIS A 440 -3.18 36.78 -4.48
N ASP A 441 -2.10 37.27 -3.86
CA ASP A 441 -2.33 38.25 -2.81
C ASP A 441 -2.96 39.45 -3.54
N GLU A 442 -4.15 39.86 -3.10
CA GLU A 442 -4.96 40.96 -3.66
C GLU A 442 -4.17 42.24 -3.92
#